data_AF-A0A352A1N6-F1
#
_entry.id   AF-A0A352A1N6-F1
#
_cell.length_a   1.000
_cell.length_b   1.000
_cell.length_c   1.000
_cell.angle_alpha   90.00
_cell.angle_beta   90.00
_cell.angle_gamma   90.00
#
_symmetry.space_group_name_H-M   'P 1'
#
loop_
_entity.id
_entity.type
_entity.pdbx_description
1 polymer ?
#
loop_
_entity_poly.entity_id
_entity_poly.type
_entity_poly.pdbx_seq_one_letter_code
_entity_poly.pdbx_strand_id
1 'polypeptide(L)'
;MTLPETEVNKNLNQQGEAQKTPESGNTRAVFFEGKSDTTRFLEKTSDSIRTELATLRGLQNMNPTPEREQQIFNLERKRKRSMSFALLQTKGTGTEEQKMEQKKVLEGRETMEKLKASDILLLKKKGVDLANFLLVPKNDPTASVSRDTLKESDGFIVNFGENKNINHIIGAGDILPPTVSLIKINGVEGVRGYNPRPGYYELKTGKYLPIYDGDTIEVMKISTLKKEELENANKADEEQLNHIAQEDIREESVRKISLEEKKSFMNNTTILAKAVEEQYGIPWQVIVGQAALESGYGKSGLAKDGNYFGIKGEGRIYATREIYNGKEVMENASFRTYSDIKESFIDHAKFLAIQNPRYRKAFQYAQDITPRPSYYPKDYNKANYSPKMFLEAIKEAGYATDDEYVEKIASVWKTNDIEVA
;
A
#
# COMPACT_ATOMS: atom_id res chain seq x y z
N MET A 1 28.59 -46.87 77.12
CA MET A 1 27.68 -46.01 77.90
C MET A 1 26.81 -45.27 76.91
N THR A 2 25.50 -45.43 76.79
CA THR A 2 24.50 -46.35 77.34
C THR A 2 23.24 -46.02 76.51
N LEU A 3 22.62 -47.00 75.85
CA LEU A 3 21.20 -46.89 75.48
C LEU A 3 20.35 -47.02 76.75
N PRO A 4 19.10 -46.52 76.75
CA PRO A 4 17.95 -47.40 76.51
C PRO A 4 16.86 -46.70 75.64
N GLU A 5 16.08 -47.34 74.76
CA GLU A 5 14.94 -48.28 74.96
C GLU A 5 13.96 -47.79 76.06
N THR A 6 12.66 -47.57 75.85
CA THR A 6 11.56 -48.45 75.42
C THR A 6 10.33 -47.56 75.12
N GLU A 7 9.55 -47.76 74.05
CA GLU A 7 8.48 -48.75 73.85
C GLU A 7 7.14 -48.43 74.58
N VAL A 8 6.05 -48.61 73.81
CA VAL A 8 4.70 -49.10 74.21
C VAL A 8 3.52 -48.22 73.77
N ASN A 9 2.90 -48.74 72.72
CA ASN A 9 1.52 -48.63 72.23
C ASN A 9 0.42 -48.54 73.30
N LYS A 10 -0.67 -47.82 72.97
CA LYS A 10 -2.05 -48.32 73.17
C LYS A 10 -3.08 -47.59 72.28
N ASN A 11 -3.16 -48.09 71.05
CA ASN A 11 -4.32 -48.69 70.38
C ASN A 11 -5.73 -48.62 71.02
N LEU A 12 -6.72 -48.71 70.11
CA LEU A 12 -8.16 -49.07 70.23
C LEU A 12 -9.10 -47.85 70.38
N ASN A 13 -10.16 -47.67 69.60
CA ASN A 13 -10.92 -48.57 68.72
C ASN A 13 -11.64 -47.69 67.66
N GLN A 14 -11.70 -48.07 66.37
CA GLN A 14 -12.57 -49.10 65.77
C GLN A 14 -14.05 -48.79 66.04
N GLN A 15 -15.00 -48.85 65.12
CA GLN A 15 -15.26 -49.61 63.90
C GLN A 15 -16.52 -48.94 63.30
N GLY A 16 -16.92 -49.10 62.05
CA GLY A 16 -16.56 -50.00 60.98
C GLY A 16 -17.14 -49.41 59.68
N GLU A 17 -16.54 -49.72 58.53
CA GLU A 17 -16.93 -50.88 57.69
C GLU A 17 -18.02 -50.47 56.68
N ALA A 18 -17.98 -50.84 55.40
CA ALA A 18 -17.07 -51.75 54.70
C ALA A 18 -17.23 -51.59 53.17
N GLN A 19 -16.07 -51.65 52.49
CA GLN A 19 -15.73 -52.53 51.37
C GLN A 19 -16.55 -52.51 50.07
N LYS A 20 -15.85 -52.33 48.94
CA LYS A 20 -15.28 -53.46 48.18
C LYS A 20 -14.16 -53.03 47.21
N THR A 21 -13.11 -53.82 47.27
CA THR A 21 -11.81 -53.92 46.56
C THR A 21 -11.95 -54.55 45.14
N PRO A 22 -10.88 -54.94 44.40
CA PRO A 22 -9.56 -54.34 44.13
C PRO A 22 -9.08 -54.49 42.64
N GLU A 23 -7.83 -54.04 42.41
CA GLU A 23 -6.78 -54.72 41.61
C GLU A 23 -6.56 -54.45 40.10
N SER A 24 -5.40 -53.82 39.89
CA SER A 24 -4.29 -54.24 39.01
C SER A 24 -4.39 -54.06 37.49
N GLY A 25 -3.38 -53.38 36.93
CA GLY A 25 -3.17 -53.22 35.50
C GLY A 25 -2.07 -52.22 35.18
N ASN A 26 -0.82 -52.62 35.40
CA ASN A 26 0.38 -51.87 35.09
C ASN A 26 0.64 -51.85 33.57
N THR A 27 0.61 -50.71 32.86
CA THR A 27 1.48 -50.48 31.68
C THR A 27 1.57 -49.01 31.20
N ARG A 28 2.81 -48.49 31.22
CA ARG A 28 3.43 -47.52 30.30
C ARG A 28 2.74 -46.18 30.00
N ALA A 29 3.36 -45.12 30.53
CA ALA A 29 3.43 -43.82 29.89
C ALA A 29 3.89 -43.94 28.42
N VAL A 30 3.12 -43.36 27.50
CA VAL A 30 3.60 -42.87 26.21
C VAL A 30 3.12 -41.43 26.12
N PHE A 31 4.04 -40.49 26.31
CA PHE A 31 3.82 -39.08 26.06
C PHE A 31 3.48 -38.88 24.58
N PHE A 32 2.23 -38.52 24.27
CA PHE A 32 1.92 -37.84 23.01
C PHE A 32 1.97 -36.34 23.27
N GLU A 33 3.06 -35.68 22.86
CA GLU A 33 3.12 -34.23 22.78
C GLU A 33 2.07 -33.73 21.79
N GLY A 34 1.01 -33.10 22.30
CA GLY A 34 0.01 -32.42 21.49
C GLY A 34 0.61 -31.21 20.78
N LYS A 35 0.46 -31.13 19.45
CA LYS A 35 0.84 -29.94 18.66
C LYS A 35 0.23 -28.68 19.28
N SER A 36 1.04 -27.62 19.43
CA SER A 36 0.57 -26.32 19.94
C SER A 36 -0.52 -25.71 19.05
N ASP A 37 -1.38 -24.87 19.62
CA ASP A 37 -2.48 -24.21 18.87
C ASP A 37 -1.96 -23.37 17.70
N THR A 38 -0.78 -22.76 17.85
CA THR A 38 -0.06 -22.08 16.77
C THR A 38 0.26 -23.01 15.61
N THR A 39 0.73 -24.22 15.89
CA THR A 39 1.07 -25.22 14.88
C THR A 39 -0.19 -25.69 14.13
N ARG A 40 -1.30 -25.89 14.86
CA ARG A 40 -2.60 -26.26 14.26
C ARG A 40 -3.16 -25.14 13.36
N PHE A 41 -2.99 -23.87 13.75
CA PHE A 41 -3.40 -22.71 12.95
C PHE A 41 -2.58 -22.58 11.64
N LEU A 42 -1.26 -22.76 11.73
CA LEU A 42 -0.36 -22.72 10.57
C LEU A 42 -0.65 -23.85 9.57
N GLU A 43 -1.00 -25.05 10.05
CA GLU A 43 -1.41 -26.17 9.20
C GLU A 43 -2.70 -25.82 8.45
N LYS A 44 -3.77 -25.46 9.18
CA LYS A 44 -5.07 -25.07 8.61
C LYS A 44 -4.98 -24.00 7.54
N THR A 45 -4.08 -23.02 7.70
CA THR A 45 -3.90 -21.91 6.75
C THR A 45 -3.47 -22.38 5.34
N SER A 46 -2.87 -23.57 5.22
CA SER A 46 -2.34 -24.08 3.95
C SER A 46 -2.91 -25.42 3.51
N ASP A 47 -3.83 -26.04 4.26
CA ASP A 47 -4.29 -27.42 4.00
C ASP A 47 -4.92 -27.61 2.61
N SER A 48 -5.77 -26.67 2.18
CA SER A 48 -6.36 -26.70 0.84
C SER A 48 -5.27 -26.61 -0.25
N ILE A 49 -4.32 -25.68 -0.10
CA ILE A 49 -3.21 -25.51 -1.05
C ILE A 49 -2.29 -26.75 -1.07
N ARG A 50 -2.03 -27.37 0.10
CA ARG A 50 -1.23 -28.60 0.20
C ARG A 50 -1.88 -29.77 -0.51
N THR A 51 -3.20 -29.91 -0.39
CA THR A 51 -3.96 -30.99 -1.04
C THR A 51 -3.91 -30.83 -2.57
N GLU A 52 -4.09 -29.61 -3.06
CA GLU A 52 -3.97 -29.29 -4.48
C GLU A 52 -2.54 -29.53 -5.00
N LEU A 53 -1.52 -29.08 -4.27
CA LEU A 53 -0.11 -29.33 -4.60
C LEU A 53 0.22 -30.83 -4.67
N ALA A 54 -0.28 -31.64 -3.72
CA ALA A 54 -0.06 -33.08 -3.72
C ALA A 54 -0.68 -33.74 -4.97
N THR A 55 -1.88 -33.30 -5.34
CA THR A 55 -2.58 -33.77 -6.55
C THR A 55 -1.78 -33.42 -7.81
N LEU A 56 -1.38 -32.15 -7.95
CA LEU A 56 -0.62 -31.69 -9.12
C LEU A 56 0.75 -32.34 -9.22
N ARG A 57 1.45 -32.54 -8.10
CA ARG A 57 2.73 -33.28 -8.07
C ARG A 57 2.56 -34.72 -8.50
N GLY A 58 1.50 -35.41 -8.05
CA GLY A 58 1.17 -36.75 -8.50
C GLY A 58 0.98 -36.80 -10.02
N LEU A 59 0.18 -35.88 -10.57
CA LEU A 59 -0.04 -35.76 -12.01
C LEU A 59 1.25 -35.40 -12.77
N GLN A 60 2.10 -34.53 -12.21
CA GLN A 60 3.38 -34.15 -12.82
C GLN A 60 4.34 -35.34 -12.89
N ASN A 61 4.39 -36.17 -11.86
CA ASN A 61 5.21 -37.38 -11.84
C ASN A 61 4.72 -38.44 -12.85
N MET A 62 3.42 -38.48 -13.14
CA MET A 62 2.83 -39.41 -14.10
C MET A 62 3.00 -38.95 -15.56
N ASN A 63 2.80 -37.66 -15.84
CA ASN A 63 2.91 -37.10 -17.19
C ASN A 63 3.38 -35.64 -17.14
N PRO A 64 4.71 -35.37 -17.12
CA PRO A 64 5.23 -34.02 -16.94
C PRO A 64 4.79 -33.04 -18.03
N THR A 65 4.32 -31.86 -17.62
CA THR A 65 3.96 -30.75 -18.54
C THR A 65 4.49 -29.42 -18.01
N PRO A 66 4.97 -28.50 -18.87
CA PRO A 66 5.40 -27.16 -18.46
C PRO A 66 4.28 -26.36 -17.77
N GLU A 67 3.04 -26.50 -18.24
CA GLU A 67 1.89 -25.77 -17.68
C GLU A 67 1.64 -26.17 -16.23
N ARG A 68 1.72 -27.46 -15.93
CA ARG A 68 1.54 -27.98 -14.57
C ARG A 68 2.71 -27.64 -13.66
N GLU A 69 3.94 -27.63 -14.19
CA GLU A 69 5.10 -27.13 -13.44
C GLU A 69 4.89 -25.66 -13.01
N GLN A 70 4.40 -24.81 -13.93
CA GLN A 70 4.06 -23.43 -13.62
C GLN A 70 2.90 -23.31 -12.61
N GLN A 71 1.87 -24.17 -12.70
CA GLN A 71 0.79 -24.23 -11.71
C GLN A 71 1.31 -24.60 -10.32
N ILE A 72 2.16 -25.61 -10.22
CA ILE A 72 2.80 -26.02 -8.96
C ILE A 72 3.64 -24.86 -8.40
N PHE A 73 4.43 -24.19 -9.24
CA PHE A 73 5.24 -23.04 -8.83
C PHE A 73 4.39 -21.89 -8.27
N ASN A 74 3.30 -21.55 -8.95
CA ASN A 74 2.37 -20.49 -8.51
C ASN A 74 1.65 -20.86 -7.20
N LEU A 75 1.29 -22.13 -7.01
CA LEU A 75 0.69 -22.59 -5.75
C LEU A 75 1.69 -22.61 -4.60
N GLU A 76 2.95 -22.98 -4.83
CA GLU A 76 3.99 -22.88 -3.79
C GLU A 76 4.26 -21.42 -3.41
N ARG A 77 4.26 -20.49 -4.37
CA ARG A 77 4.29 -19.03 -4.09
C ARG A 77 3.16 -18.61 -3.16
N LYS A 78 1.93 -19.01 -3.49
CA LYS A 78 0.73 -18.72 -2.66
C LYS A 78 0.86 -19.33 -1.27
N ARG A 79 1.29 -20.60 -1.18
CA ARG A 79 1.50 -21.30 0.09
C ARG A 79 2.54 -20.60 0.96
N LYS A 80 3.71 -20.29 0.40
CA LYS A 80 4.80 -19.60 1.10
C LYS A 80 4.30 -18.26 1.65
N ARG A 81 3.59 -17.48 0.84
CA ARG A 81 2.99 -16.21 1.25
C ARG A 81 2.05 -16.36 2.43
N SER A 82 1.06 -17.26 2.33
CA SER A 82 0.10 -17.52 3.41
C SER A 82 0.79 -18.01 4.68
N MET A 83 1.79 -18.89 4.58
CA MET A 83 2.55 -19.37 5.73
C MET A 83 3.43 -18.28 6.36
N SER A 84 4.13 -17.47 5.56
CA SER A 84 4.94 -16.36 6.07
C SER A 84 4.09 -15.34 6.81
N PHE A 85 2.90 -15.02 6.29
CA PHE A 85 1.97 -14.11 6.96
C PHE A 85 1.44 -14.67 8.28
N ALA A 86 0.99 -15.93 8.29
CA ALA A 86 0.50 -16.58 9.50
C ALA A 86 1.60 -16.76 10.56
N LEU A 87 2.85 -17.02 10.14
CA LEU A 87 4.00 -17.07 11.05
C LEU A 87 4.26 -15.70 11.69
N LEU A 88 4.17 -14.63 10.89
CA LEU A 88 4.35 -13.27 11.37
C LEU A 88 3.25 -12.87 12.36
N GLN A 89 1.98 -13.21 12.08
CA GLN A 89 0.85 -12.95 12.99
C GLN A 89 0.97 -13.69 14.33
N THR A 90 1.56 -14.88 14.32
CA THR A 90 1.56 -15.77 15.50
C THR A 90 2.83 -15.70 16.34
N LYS A 91 4.00 -15.69 15.69
CA LYS A 91 5.30 -15.75 16.36
C LYS A 91 6.10 -14.45 16.24
N GLY A 92 5.87 -13.67 15.19
CA GLY A 92 6.73 -12.56 14.83
C GLY A 92 8.19 -12.97 14.55
N THR A 93 9.07 -12.00 14.42
CA THR A 93 10.52 -12.18 14.20
C THR A 93 11.33 -11.22 15.07
N GLY A 94 12.57 -11.58 15.43
CA GLY A 94 13.46 -10.73 16.23
C GLY A 94 13.20 -10.80 17.74
N THR A 95 13.41 -9.68 18.44
CA THR A 95 13.24 -9.56 19.90
C THR A 95 11.77 -9.60 20.32
N GLU A 96 11.48 -9.86 21.60
CA GLU A 96 10.09 -9.85 22.11
C GLU A 96 9.40 -8.50 21.92
N GLU A 97 10.14 -7.39 22.04
CA GLU A 97 9.63 -6.05 21.74
C GLU A 97 9.25 -5.92 20.26
N GLN A 98 10.13 -6.33 19.34
CA GLN A 98 9.85 -6.32 17.90
C GLN A 98 8.61 -7.16 17.56
N LYS A 99 8.49 -8.36 18.14
CA LYS A 99 7.32 -9.22 17.95
C LYS A 99 6.03 -8.58 18.42
N MET A 100 6.05 -7.92 19.59
CA MET A 100 4.90 -7.19 20.12
C MET A 100 4.51 -6.01 19.21
N GLU A 101 5.49 -5.25 18.72
CA GLU A 101 5.23 -4.14 17.79
C GLU A 101 4.70 -4.65 16.44
N GLN A 102 5.27 -5.72 15.88
CA GLN A 102 4.76 -6.36 14.66
C GLN A 102 3.30 -6.80 14.83
N LYS A 103 2.95 -7.38 15.98
CA LYS A 103 1.57 -7.79 16.26
C LYS A 103 0.61 -6.59 16.24
N LYS A 104 1.01 -5.44 16.81
CA LYS A 104 0.21 -4.20 16.76
C LYS A 104 -0.03 -3.71 15.33
N VAL A 105 0.98 -3.78 14.45
CA VAL A 105 0.81 -3.43 13.03
C VAL A 105 -0.22 -4.32 12.33
N LEU A 106 -0.28 -5.60 12.73
CA LEU A 106 -1.16 -6.60 12.14
C LEU A 106 -2.56 -6.64 12.78
N GLU A 107 -2.86 -5.81 13.77
CA GLU A 107 -4.19 -5.75 14.39
C GLU A 107 -5.26 -5.37 13.34
N GLY A 108 -6.33 -6.17 13.26
CA GLY A 108 -7.38 -6.01 12.25
C GLY A 108 -6.99 -6.46 10.83
N ARG A 109 -5.77 -6.97 10.62
CA ARG A 109 -5.27 -7.50 9.34
C ARG A 109 -5.37 -9.01 9.34
N GLU A 110 -6.56 -9.54 9.06
CA GLU A 110 -6.82 -10.98 9.09
C GLU A 110 -6.15 -11.74 7.94
N THR A 111 -5.95 -11.09 6.80
CA THR A 111 -5.33 -11.68 5.61
C THR A 111 -4.31 -10.72 5.01
N MET A 112 -3.40 -11.25 4.19
CA MET A 112 -2.37 -10.43 3.54
C MET A 112 -2.97 -9.41 2.58
N GLU A 113 -4.12 -9.68 1.97
CA GLU A 113 -4.84 -8.78 1.06
C GLU A 113 -5.38 -7.53 1.77
N LYS A 114 -5.55 -7.59 3.09
CA LYS A 114 -5.97 -6.45 3.92
C LYS A 114 -4.81 -5.54 4.34
N LEU A 115 -3.56 -5.96 4.13
CA LEU A 115 -2.39 -5.13 4.43
C LEU A 115 -2.33 -3.95 3.47
N LYS A 116 -2.08 -2.77 4.03
CA LYS A 116 -1.75 -1.57 3.29
C LYS A 116 -0.23 -1.48 3.08
N ALA A 117 0.20 -0.62 2.18
CA ALA A 117 1.62 -0.37 1.95
C ALA A 117 2.33 0.20 3.20
N SER A 118 1.67 1.06 4.00
CA SER A 118 2.27 1.55 5.25
C SER A 118 2.50 0.44 6.27
N ASP A 119 1.60 -0.55 6.36
CA ASP A 119 1.77 -1.70 7.24
C ASP A 119 3.04 -2.48 6.87
N ILE A 120 3.28 -2.70 5.58
CA ILE A 120 4.49 -3.39 5.06
C ILE A 120 5.78 -2.64 5.47
N LEU A 121 5.81 -1.33 5.25
CA LEU A 121 7.00 -0.52 5.57
C LEU A 121 7.20 -0.37 7.09
N LEU A 122 6.12 -0.34 7.86
CA LEU A 122 6.19 -0.34 9.32
C LEU A 122 6.73 -1.69 9.83
N LEU A 123 6.28 -2.81 9.29
CA LEU A 123 6.83 -4.14 9.60
C LEU A 123 8.34 -4.22 9.32
N LYS A 124 8.82 -3.65 8.20
CA LYS A 124 10.26 -3.50 7.93
C LYS A 124 10.97 -2.72 9.03
N LYS A 125 10.43 -1.57 9.44
CA LYS A 125 10.97 -0.76 10.56
C LYS A 125 10.98 -1.55 11.88
N LYS A 126 10.06 -2.51 12.04
CA LYS A 126 9.98 -3.41 13.19
C LYS A 126 10.78 -4.71 13.02
N GLY A 127 11.72 -4.75 12.07
CA GLY A 127 12.71 -5.83 11.91
C GLY A 127 12.26 -6.99 11.02
N VAL A 128 11.12 -6.89 10.33
CA VAL A 128 10.70 -7.91 9.37
C VAL A 128 11.55 -7.82 8.10
N ASP A 129 12.17 -8.93 7.71
CA ASP A 129 12.84 -9.04 6.42
C ASP A 129 11.80 -9.12 5.29
N LEU A 130 11.59 -7.99 4.61
CA LEU A 130 10.67 -7.92 3.48
C LEU A 130 11.07 -8.80 2.29
N ALA A 131 12.35 -9.11 2.11
CA ALA A 131 12.76 -10.00 1.02
C ALA A 131 12.23 -11.41 1.27
N ASN A 132 12.31 -11.90 2.52
CA ASN A 132 11.70 -13.18 2.88
C ASN A 132 10.17 -13.16 2.75
N PHE A 133 9.56 -12.02 3.10
CA PHE A 133 8.11 -11.87 3.16
C PHE A 133 7.47 -11.70 1.77
N LEU A 134 8.14 -11.00 0.85
CA LEU A 134 7.55 -10.54 -0.41
C LEU A 134 8.25 -11.10 -1.66
N LEU A 135 9.34 -11.86 -1.52
CA LEU A 135 10.02 -12.50 -2.65
C LEU A 135 10.08 -14.02 -2.50
N VAL A 136 10.14 -14.69 -3.65
CA VAL A 136 10.56 -16.09 -3.73
C VAL A 136 11.70 -16.23 -4.73
N PRO A 137 12.66 -17.14 -4.54
CA PRO A 137 13.65 -17.44 -5.56
C PRO A 137 13.00 -17.90 -6.87
N LYS A 138 13.52 -17.43 -8.01
CA LYS A 138 13.01 -17.72 -9.36
C LYS A 138 12.99 -19.21 -9.69
N ASN A 139 13.94 -19.96 -9.13
CA ASN A 139 14.13 -21.39 -9.42
C ASN A 139 13.63 -22.31 -8.31
N ASP A 140 13.27 -21.76 -7.14
CA ASP A 140 12.76 -22.54 -6.01
C ASP A 140 11.77 -21.68 -5.20
N PRO A 141 10.45 -21.85 -5.42
CA PRO A 141 9.44 -21.05 -4.74
C PRO A 141 9.28 -21.41 -3.25
N THR A 142 9.94 -22.48 -2.78
CA THR A 142 9.87 -22.96 -1.41
C THR A 142 11.02 -22.46 -0.54
N ALA A 143 12.13 -22.06 -1.14
CA ALA A 143 13.29 -21.52 -0.45
C ALA A 143 13.01 -20.13 0.17
N SER A 144 13.62 -19.87 1.32
CA SER A 144 13.60 -18.56 1.99
C SER A 144 14.54 -17.57 1.30
N VAL A 145 14.26 -16.28 1.46
CA VAL A 145 15.14 -15.20 0.99
C VAL A 145 15.60 -14.42 2.20
N SER A 146 16.84 -13.95 2.23
CA SER A 146 17.31 -13.03 3.27
C SER A 146 18.16 -11.92 2.68
N ARG A 147 17.88 -10.68 3.10
CA ARG A 147 18.61 -9.48 2.67
C ARG A 147 20.10 -9.53 2.97
N ASP A 148 20.48 -10.21 4.05
CA ASP A 148 21.87 -10.28 4.52
C ASP A 148 22.71 -11.30 3.75
N THR A 149 22.05 -12.18 2.98
CA THR A 149 22.70 -13.30 2.27
C THR A 149 22.59 -13.20 0.75
N LEU A 150 22.06 -12.09 0.24
CA LEU A 150 21.90 -11.84 -1.20
C LEU A 150 23.25 -11.88 -1.92
N LYS A 151 23.23 -12.43 -3.13
CA LYS A 151 24.39 -12.51 -4.03
C LYS A 151 24.05 -11.92 -5.39
N GLU A 152 25.09 -11.47 -6.08
CA GLU A 152 24.97 -11.17 -7.51
C GLU A 152 24.53 -12.44 -8.26
N SER A 153 23.74 -12.26 -9.31
CA SER A 153 23.01 -13.29 -10.07
C SER A 153 21.82 -13.94 -9.38
N ASP A 154 21.52 -13.62 -8.11
CA ASP A 154 20.28 -14.08 -7.48
C ASP A 154 19.07 -13.53 -8.25
N GLY A 155 18.13 -14.42 -8.56
CA GLY A 155 16.88 -14.11 -9.24
C GLY A 155 15.67 -14.42 -8.38
N PHE A 156 14.69 -13.51 -8.37
CA PHE A 156 13.49 -13.58 -7.56
C PHE A 156 12.22 -13.32 -8.36
N ILE A 157 11.09 -13.78 -7.83
CA ILE A 157 9.74 -13.43 -8.26
C ILE A 157 9.07 -12.67 -7.12
N VAL A 158 8.48 -11.53 -7.45
CA VAL A 158 7.65 -10.74 -6.54
C VAL A 158 6.39 -11.53 -6.17
N ASN A 159 6.09 -11.60 -4.88
CA ASN A 159 5.03 -12.44 -4.32
C ASN A 159 4.04 -11.62 -3.47
N PHE A 160 3.55 -10.52 -4.05
CA PHE A 160 2.52 -9.66 -3.46
C PHE A 160 1.14 -10.34 -3.45
N GLY A 161 0.93 -11.33 -4.32
CA GLY A 161 -0.36 -11.98 -4.53
C GLY A 161 -1.40 -11.05 -5.13
N GLU A 162 -2.65 -11.22 -4.70
CA GLU A 162 -3.77 -10.38 -5.13
C GLU A 162 -3.91 -9.08 -4.31
N ASN A 163 -2.90 -8.73 -3.50
CA ASN A 163 -2.93 -7.50 -2.71
C ASN A 163 -2.72 -6.27 -3.61
N LYS A 164 -3.83 -5.67 -4.02
CA LYS A 164 -3.87 -4.44 -4.82
C LYS A 164 -3.36 -3.21 -4.07
N ASN A 165 -3.35 -3.22 -2.73
CA ASN A 165 -2.90 -2.09 -1.90
C ASN A 165 -1.38 -1.99 -1.78
N ILE A 166 -0.62 -2.97 -2.30
CA ILE A 166 0.85 -2.97 -2.26
C ILE A 166 1.50 -3.09 -3.63
N ASN A 167 0.81 -3.69 -4.62
CA ASN A 167 1.19 -3.60 -6.03
C ASN A 167 1.49 -2.15 -6.39
N HIS A 168 2.50 -1.87 -7.22
CA HIS A 168 2.99 -0.55 -7.65
C HIS A 168 3.42 0.45 -6.56
N ILE A 169 2.93 0.33 -5.32
CA ILE A 169 3.25 1.22 -4.21
C ILE A 169 4.54 0.76 -3.51
N ILE A 170 4.67 -0.53 -3.21
CA ILE A 170 5.91 -1.11 -2.67
C ILE A 170 6.86 -1.38 -3.83
N GLY A 171 8.03 -0.74 -3.78
CA GLY A 171 9.08 -0.84 -4.78
C GLY A 171 10.14 -1.88 -4.42
N ALA A 172 10.93 -2.30 -5.41
CA ALA A 172 12.09 -3.17 -5.17
C ALA A 172 13.11 -2.55 -4.20
N GLY A 173 13.21 -1.20 -4.17
CA GLY A 173 14.07 -0.47 -3.24
C GLY A 173 13.63 -0.56 -1.77
N ASP A 174 12.33 -0.78 -1.52
CA ASP A 174 11.80 -0.96 -0.17
C ASP A 174 12.21 -2.33 0.39
N ILE A 175 12.22 -3.34 -0.50
CA ILE A 175 12.47 -4.75 -0.19
C ILE A 175 13.97 -5.03 -0.08
N LEU A 176 14.76 -4.62 -1.08
CA LEU A 176 16.18 -4.94 -1.21
C LEU A 176 17.05 -3.95 -0.41
N PRO A 177 18.19 -4.40 0.15
CA PRO A 177 19.07 -3.52 0.89
C PRO A 177 19.70 -2.44 -0.03
N PRO A 178 20.07 -1.27 0.52
CA PRO A 178 20.62 -0.16 -0.26
C PRO A 178 21.95 -0.49 -0.94
N THR A 179 22.64 -1.53 -0.49
CA THR A 179 23.87 -2.05 -1.10
C THR A 179 23.62 -2.70 -2.46
N VAL A 180 22.41 -3.18 -2.76
CA VAL A 180 22.08 -3.65 -4.12
C VAL A 180 21.95 -2.43 -5.02
N SER A 181 22.94 -2.21 -5.88
CA SER A 181 23.09 -0.98 -6.65
C SER A 181 22.58 -1.09 -8.09
N LEU A 182 22.57 -2.30 -8.66
CA LEU A 182 21.97 -2.57 -9.97
C LEU A 182 21.12 -3.85 -9.93
N ILE A 183 19.97 -3.80 -10.60
CA ILE A 183 19.07 -4.93 -10.81
C ILE A 183 18.54 -4.97 -12.24
N LYS A 184 17.89 -6.08 -12.61
CA LYS A 184 16.94 -6.13 -13.73
C LYS A 184 15.54 -6.42 -13.23
N ILE A 185 14.57 -5.64 -13.66
CA ILE A 185 13.14 -5.90 -13.43
C ILE A 185 12.53 -6.28 -14.77
N ASN A 186 12.07 -7.53 -14.92
CA ASN A 186 11.55 -8.05 -16.20
C ASN A 186 12.49 -7.78 -17.39
N GLY A 187 13.80 -7.93 -17.14
CA GLY A 187 14.86 -7.68 -18.13
C GLY A 187 15.26 -6.22 -18.32
N VAL A 188 14.53 -5.25 -17.73
CA VAL A 188 14.87 -3.82 -17.79
C VAL A 188 15.88 -3.47 -16.69
N GLU A 189 17.02 -2.90 -17.07
CA GLU A 189 18.09 -2.54 -16.13
C GLU A 189 17.73 -1.31 -15.32
N GLY A 190 17.79 -1.45 -13.99
CA GLY A 190 17.53 -0.41 -13.02
C GLY A 190 18.73 -0.13 -12.13
N VAL A 191 19.03 1.15 -11.91
CA VAL A 191 20.03 1.60 -10.93
C VAL A 191 19.33 2.08 -9.67
N ARG A 192 19.94 1.81 -8.50
CA ARG A 192 19.44 2.29 -7.20
C ARG A 192 19.39 3.82 -7.19
N GLY A 193 18.27 4.37 -6.77
CA GLY A 193 18.07 5.80 -6.56
C GLY A 193 17.23 6.08 -5.32
N TYR A 194 17.30 7.30 -4.83
CA TYR A 194 16.58 7.77 -3.63
C TYR A 194 15.68 8.97 -3.89
N ASN A 195 15.79 9.57 -5.09
CA ASN A 195 15.01 10.71 -5.50
C ASN A 195 14.25 10.37 -6.80
N PRO A 196 12.94 10.59 -6.88
CA PRO A 196 12.12 11.22 -5.84
C PRO A 196 11.60 10.29 -4.75
N ARG A 197 11.95 8.99 -4.79
CA ARG A 197 11.77 8.04 -3.69
C ARG A 197 12.89 6.98 -3.68
N PRO A 198 13.07 6.21 -2.60
CA PRO A 198 13.86 4.99 -2.61
C PRO A 198 13.34 3.99 -3.64
N GLY A 199 14.22 3.49 -4.51
CA GLY A 199 13.79 2.65 -5.62
C GLY A 199 14.87 2.31 -6.63
N TYR A 200 14.42 1.80 -7.77
CA TYR A 200 15.27 1.58 -8.94
C TYR A 200 14.70 2.34 -10.13
N TYR A 201 15.62 2.91 -10.91
CA TYR A 201 15.31 3.78 -12.03
C TYR A 201 15.97 3.22 -13.28
N GLU A 202 15.22 3.15 -14.38
CA GLU A 202 15.70 2.64 -15.65
C GLU A 202 16.95 3.42 -16.11
N LEU A 203 18.05 2.71 -16.37
CA LEU A 203 19.33 3.33 -16.73
C LEU A 203 19.24 4.24 -17.96
N LYS A 204 18.39 3.89 -18.93
CA LYS A 204 18.28 4.61 -20.21
C LYS A 204 17.43 5.87 -20.12
N THR A 205 16.39 5.85 -19.30
CA THR A 205 15.36 6.90 -19.29
C THR A 205 15.32 7.69 -17.99
N GLY A 206 15.96 7.19 -16.92
CA GLY A 206 15.86 7.73 -15.57
C GLY A 206 14.49 7.52 -14.92
N LYS A 207 13.57 6.76 -15.54
CA LYS A 207 12.22 6.56 -15.02
C LYS A 207 12.18 5.51 -13.92
N TYR A 208 11.36 5.73 -12.90
CA TYR A 208 11.16 4.76 -11.83
C TYR A 208 10.60 3.44 -12.39
N LEU A 209 11.08 2.32 -11.86
CA LEU A 209 10.65 0.98 -12.20
C LEU A 209 9.73 0.43 -11.09
N PRO A 210 8.40 0.51 -11.24
CA PRO A 210 7.48 -0.13 -10.32
C PRO A 210 7.57 -1.66 -10.45
N ILE A 211 7.14 -2.35 -9.40
CA ILE A 211 7.01 -3.80 -9.39
C ILE A 211 5.56 -4.21 -9.05
N TYR A 212 5.15 -5.33 -9.62
CA TYR A 212 3.84 -5.96 -9.48
C TYR A 212 4.02 -7.43 -9.08
N ASP A 213 2.97 -8.05 -8.54
CA ASP A 213 3.00 -9.50 -8.32
C ASP A 213 3.40 -10.27 -9.59
N GLY A 214 4.33 -11.22 -9.45
CA GLY A 214 4.82 -12.03 -10.56
C GLY A 214 6.01 -11.42 -11.32
N ASP A 215 6.35 -10.15 -11.07
CA ASP A 215 7.53 -9.55 -11.69
C ASP A 215 8.82 -10.27 -11.28
N THR A 216 9.74 -10.38 -12.24
CA THR A 216 11.07 -10.94 -12.03
C THR A 216 12.05 -9.85 -11.61
N ILE A 217 12.87 -10.13 -10.61
CA ILE A 217 13.96 -9.26 -10.16
C ILE A 217 15.26 -10.05 -10.18
N GLU A 218 16.30 -9.54 -10.83
CA GLU A 218 17.63 -10.16 -10.86
C GLU A 218 18.67 -9.19 -10.28
N VAL A 219 19.44 -9.64 -9.30
CA VAL A 219 20.49 -8.85 -8.66
C VAL A 219 21.72 -8.82 -9.57
N MET A 220 22.05 -7.65 -10.09
CA MET A 220 23.17 -7.49 -11.04
C MET A 220 24.45 -7.05 -10.34
N LYS A 221 24.35 -6.19 -9.32
CA LYS A 221 25.50 -5.68 -8.60
C LYS A 221 25.20 -5.38 -7.14
N ILE A 222 26.10 -5.81 -6.24
CA ILE A 222 26.11 -5.43 -4.83
C ILE A 222 27.34 -4.57 -4.58
N SER A 223 27.14 -3.38 -4.02
CA SER A 223 28.18 -2.39 -3.75
C SER A 223 28.32 -2.13 -2.26
N THR A 224 29.52 -1.75 -1.85
CA THR A 224 29.76 -1.21 -0.51
C THR A 224 29.28 0.24 -0.45
N LEU A 225 28.61 0.61 0.64
CA LEU A 225 28.18 1.98 0.88
C LEU A 225 29.03 2.61 1.97
N LYS A 226 29.37 3.88 1.79
CA LYS A 226 29.90 4.72 2.85
C LYS A 226 28.82 4.98 3.89
N LYS A 227 29.23 5.33 5.10
CA LYS A 227 28.32 5.62 6.22
C LYS A 227 27.29 6.71 5.86
N GLU A 228 27.74 7.79 5.23
CA GLU A 228 26.89 8.91 4.79
C GLU A 228 25.84 8.47 3.75
N GLU A 229 26.22 7.62 2.79
CA GLU A 229 25.30 7.10 1.77
C GLU A 229 24.21 6.20 2.41
N LEU A 230 24.60 5.41 3.42
CA LEU A 230 23.67 4.60 4.19
C LEU A 230 22.71 5.46 5.05
N GLU A 231 23.21 6.51 5.68
CA GLU A 231 22.39 7.45 6.44
C GLU A 231 21.36 8.17 5.53
N ASN A 232 21.79 8.60 4.34
CA ASN A 232 20.90 9.19 3.34
C ASN A 232 19.84 8.20 2.84
N ALA A 233 20.22 6.94 2.61
CA ALA A 233 19.28 5.89 2.23
C ALA A 233 18.22 5.65 3.31
N ASN A 234 18.63 5.58 4.57
CA ASN A 234 17.71 5.39 5.70
C ASN A 234 16.76 6.57 5.87
N LYS A 235 17.25 7.80 5.67
CA LYS A 235 16.42 9.00 5.72
C LYS A 235 15.35 8.99 4.62
N ALA A 236 15.73 8.62 3.40
CA ALA A 236 14.79 8.52 2.29
C ALA A 236 13.73 7.42 2.51
N ASP A 237 14.12 6.28 3.10
CA ASP A 237 13.19 5.22 3.50
C ASP A 237 12.18 5.71 4.56
N GLU A 238 12.60 6.53 5.52
CA GLU A 238 11.72 7.10 6.54
C GLU A 238 10.76 8.15 5.97
N GLU A 239 11.24 9.02 5.09
CA GLU A 239 10.40 9.98 4.35
C GLU A 239 9.33 9.25 3.53
N GLN A 240 9.70 8.16 2.84
CA GLN A 240 8.77 7.34 2.05
C GLN A 240 7.71 6.66 2.93
N LEU A 241 8.09 6.09 4.07
CA LEU A 241 7.14 5.50 5.02
C LEU A 241 6.14 6.55 5.53
N ASN A 242 6.64 7.72 5.96
CA ASN A 242 5.78 8.79 6.46
C ASN A 242 4.78 9.22 5.40
N HIS A 243 5.21 9.31 4.14
CA HIS A 243 4.33 9.66 3.05
C HIS A 243 3.23 8.61 2.79
N ILE A 244 3.61 7.34 2.63
CA ILE A 244 2.62 6.26 2.40
C ILE A 244 1.65 6.16 3.59
N ALA A 245 2.13 6.34 4.81
CA ALA A 245 1.27 6.38 6.00
C ALA A 245 0.26 7.54 5.95
N GLN A 246 0.67 8.73 5.52
CA GLN A 246 -0.25 9.86 5.35
C GLN A 246 -1.32 9.59 4.29
N GLU A 247 -0.95 8.96 3.17
CA GLU A 247 -1.92 8.56 2.13
C GLU A 247 -2.91 7.51 2.65
N ASP A 248 -2.43 6.49 3.36
CA ASP A 248 -3.29 5.46 3.96
C ASP A 248 -4.25 6.04 5.02
N ILE A 249 -3.81 7.04 5.77
CA ILE A 249 -4.64 7.80 6.72
C ILE A 249 -5.66 8.66 5.96
N ARG A 250 -5.25 9.31 4.87
CA ARG A 250 -6.14 10.11 4.03
C ARG A 250 -7.25 9.25 3.45
N GLU A 251 -6.92 8.13 2.81
CA GLU A 251 -7.90 7.21 2.24
C GLU A 251 -8.88 6.69 3.29
N GLU A 252 -8.39 6.35 4.47
CA GLU A 252 -9.24 5.89 5.56
C GLU A 252 -10.13 7.00 6.11
N SER A 253 -9.60 8.22 6.23
CA SER A 253 -10.37 9.40 6.62
C SER A 253 -11.48 9.69 5.62
N VAL A 254 -11.18 9.59 4.31
CA VAL A 254 -12.15 9.75 3.22
C VAL A 254 -13.26 8.70 3.26
N ARG A 255 -12.93 7.44 3.55
CA ARG A 255 -13.91 6.36 3.72
C ARG A 255 -14.83 6.56 4.94
N LYS A 256 -14.32 7.21 5.99
CA LYS A 256 -15.05 7.47 7.24
C LYS A 256 -15.82 8.80 7.26
N ILE A 257 -15.69 9.65 6.23
CA ILE A 257 -16.41 10.92 6.19
C ILE A 257 -17.91 10.66 6.26
N SER A 258 -18.57 11.27 7.25
CA SER A 258 -20.02 11.20 7.38
C SER A 258 -20.72 11.89 6.22
N LEU A 259 -21.98 11.51 5.95
CA LEU A 259 -22.78 12.17 4.92
C LEU A 259 -22.91 13.68 5.16
N GLU A 260 -23.03 14.08 6.43
CA GLU A 260 -23.17 15.50 6.81
C GLU A 260 -21.88 16.30 6.62
N GLU A 261 -20.71 15.71 6.91
CA GLU A 261 -19.43 16.35 6.58
C GLU A 261 -19.24 16.50 5.07
N LYS A 262 -19.61 15.48 4.28
CA LYS A 262 -19.57 15.58 2.81
C LYS A 262 -20.49 16.70 2.34
N LYS A 263 -21.76 16.71 2.76
CA LYS A 263 -22.71 17.78 2.39
C LYS A 263 -22.22 19.17 2.79
N SER A 264 -21.67 19.32 3.99
CA SER A 264 -21.10 20.58 4.47
C SER A 264 -19.95 21.06 3.58
N PHE A 265 -19.02 20.15 3.24
CA PHE A 265 -17.95 20.44 2.28
C PHE A 265 -18.50 20.85 0.91
N MET A 266 -19.46 20.10 0.37
CA MET A 266 -20.05 20.38 -0.94
C MET A 266 -20.79 21.72 -0.95
N ASN A 267 -21.54 22.05 0.09
CA ASN A 267 -22.27 23.31 0.20
C ASN A 267 -21.31 24.51 0.23
N ASN A 268 -20.28 24.45 1.08
CA ASN A 268 -19.29 25.52 1.19
C ASN A 268 -18.52 25.72 -0.13
N THR A 269 -18.03 24.63 -0.71
CA THR A 269 -17.27 24.68 -1.97
C THR A 269 -18.12 25.11 -3.16
N THR A 270 -19.41 24.77 -3.19
CA THR A 270 -20.33 25.22 -4.25
C THR A 270 -20.51 26.73 -4.24
N ILE A 271 -20.61 27.36 -3.08
CA ILE A 271 -20.70 28.84 -2.96
C ILE A 271 -19.44 29.48 -3.54
N LEU A 272 -18.27 28.98 -3.16
CA LEU A 272 -16.99 29.50 -3.66
C LEU A 272 -16.82 29.25 -5.17
N ALA A 273 -17.17 28.06 -5.64
CA ALA A 273 -17.04 27.68 -7.05
C ALA A 273 -17.95 28.51 -7.95
N LYS A 274 -19.19 28.81 -7.54
CA LYS A 274 -20.10 29.69 -8.29
C LYS A 274 -19.56 31.11 -8.39
N ALA A 275 -19.03 31.66 -7.29
CA ALA A 275 -18.37 32.96 -7.33
C ALA A 275 -17.14 32.98 -8.27
N VAL A 276 -16.38 31.87 -8.31
CA VAL A 276 -15.26 31.72 -9.24
C VAL A 276 -15.74 31.55 -10.69
N GLU A 277 -16.82 30.82 -10.95
CA GLU A 277 -17.42 30.69 -12.27
C GLU A 277 -17.88 32.06 -12.81
N GLU A 278 -18.55 32.87 -11.99
CA GLU A 278 -18.95 34.23 -12.37
C GLU A 278 -17.76 35.11 -12.76
N GLN A 279 -16.61 34.92 -12.10
CA GLN A 279 -15.42 35.75 -12.33
C GLN A 279 -14.53 35.23 -13.48
N TYR A 280 -14.38 33.93 -13.65
CA TYR A 280 -13.41 33.31 -14.56
C TYR A 280 -14.04 32.46 -15.67
N GLY A 281 -15.34 32.17 -15.58
CA GLY A 281 -16.09 31.36 -16.55
C GLY A 281 -15.93 29.85 -16.37
N ILE A 282 -15.07 29.38 -15.47
CA ILE A 282 -14.84 27.93 -15.30
C ILE A 282 -16.09 27.30 -14.68
N PRO A 283 -16.67 26.24 -15.28
CA PRO A 283 -17.91 25.66 -14.77
C PRO A 283 -17.82 25.27 -13.29
N TRP A 284 -18.77 25.72 -12.46
CA TRP A 284 -18.67 25.53 -11.01
C TRP A 284 -18.65 24.04 -10.61
N GLN A 285 -19.33 23.18 -11.37
CA GLN A 285 -19.33 21.72 -11.16
C GLN A 285 -17.92 21.15 -11.33
N VAL A 286 -17.15 21.65 -12.30
CA VAL A 286 -15.75 21.25 -12.52
C VAL A 286 -14.92 21.60 -11.29
N ILE A 287 -15.02 22.84 -10.82
CA ILE A 287 -14.26 23.31 -9.65
C ILE A 287 -14.59 22.50 -8.40
N VAL A 288 -15.89 22.30 -8.10
CA VAL A 288 -16.32 21.53 -6.92
C VAL A 288 -15.89 20.07 -7.03
N GLY A 289 -16.08 19.47 -8.20
CA GLY A 289 -15.70 18.08 -8.46
C GLY A 289 -14.20 17.85 -8.26
N GLN A 290 -13.38 18.74 -8.82
CA GLN A 290 -11.92 18.71 -8.64
C GLN A 290 -11.55 18.93 -7.17
N ALA A 291 -12.08 19.96 -6.53
CA ALA A 291 -11.79 20.23 -5.11
C ALA A 291 -12.13 19.01 -4.24
N ALA A 292 -13.27 18.35 -4.45
CA ALA A 292 -13.66 17.16 -3.69
C ALA A 292 -12.74 15.97 -3.95
N LEU A 293 -12.36 15.71 -5.21
CA LEU A 293 -11.49 14.60 -5.59
C LEU A 293 -10.06 14.80 -5.05
N GLU A 294 -9.45 15.94 -5.38
CA GLU A 294 -8.03 16.23 -5.09
C GLU A 294 -7.77 16.41 -3.58
N SER A 295 -8.73 17.00 -2.85
CA SER A 295 -8.61 17.19 -1.41
C SER A 295 -9.14 16.02 -0.58
N GLY A 296 -9.81 15.04 -1.19
CA GLY A 296 -10.57 14.03 -0.48
C GLY A 296 -11.64 14.65 0.44
N TYR A 297 -12.48 15.53 -0.11
CA TYR A 297 -13.46 16.33 0.66
C TYR A 297 -12.83 17.09 1.84
N GLY A 298 -11.64 17.67 1.61
CA GLY A 298 -10.90 18.48 2.57
C GLY A 298 -10.10 17.70 3.61
N LYS A 299 -10.00 16.37 3.52
CA LYS A 299 -9.28 15.55 4.49
C LYS A 299 -7.77 15.40 4.19
N SER A 300 -7.32 15.75 2.99
CA SER A 300 -5.90 15.65 2.61
C SER A 300 -5.00 16.58 3.44
N GLY A 301 -3.73 16.21 3.59
CA GLY A 301 -2.74 17.06 4.25
C GLY A 301 -2.56 18.41 3.54
N LEU A 302 -2.56 18.41 2.21
CA LEU A 302 -2.52 19.62 1.39
C LEU A 302 -3.72 20.55 1.64
N ALA A 303 -4.92 20.00 1.79
CA ALA A 303 -6.12 20.79 2.08
C ALA A 303 -6.07 21.45 3.46
N LYS A 304 -5.38 20.84 4.44
CA LYS A 304 -5.12 21.46 5.74
C LYS A 304 -4.18 22.66 5.65
N ASP A 305 -3.32 22.69 4.64
CA ASP A 305 -2.50 23.86 4.28
C ASP A 305 -3.22 24.79 3.28
N GLY A 306 -4.55 24.66 3.16
CA GLY A 306 -5.38 25.46 2.29
C GLY A 306 -5.35 25.05 0.82
N ASN A 307 -4.57 24.06 0.38
CA ASN A 307 -4.46 23.67 -1.04
C ASN A 307 -5.43 22.52 -1.40
N TYR A 308 -6.56 22.87 -2.00
CA TYR A 308 -7.64 21.92 -2.33
C TYR A 308 -7.54 21.30 -3.73
N PHE A 309 -6.59 21.75 -4.56
CA PHE A 309 -6.46 21.33 -5.97
C PHE A 309 -5.09 20.70 -6.29
N GLY A 310 -4.20 20.55 -5.30
CA GLY A 310 -2.87 19.99 -5.53
C GLY A 310 -1.98 20.85 -6.44
N ILE A 311 -2.10 22.18 -6.38
CA ILE A 311 -1.30 23.05 -7.26
C ILE A 311 0.16 23.05 -6.80
N LYS A 312 1.05 22.55 -7.66
CA LYS A 312 2.51 22.60 -7.47
C LYS A 312 3.03 24.05 -7.54
N GLY A 313 4.07 24.35 -6.77
CA GLY A 313 4.69 25.67 -6.68
C GLY A 313 5.49 25.84 -5.40
N GLU A 314 6.09 27.00 -5.18
CA GLU A 314 6.83 27.28 -3.95
C GLU A 314 5.91 27.17 -2.72
N GLY A 315 6.30 26.30 -1.79
CA GLY A 315 5.57 26.07 -0.54
C GLY A 315 6.06 24.80 0.13
N ARG A 316 5.13 24.01 0.69
CA ARG A 316 5.48 22.79 1.43
C ARG A 316 5.72 21.62 0.47
N ILE A 317 6.74 20.82 0.76
CA ILE A 317 7.04 19.61 -0.01
C ILE A 317 6.13 18.48 0.47
N TYR A 318 5.43 17.87 -0.49
CA TYR A 318 4.67 16.64 -0.30
C TYR A 318 5.12 15.63 -1.36
N ALA A 319 5.12 14.35 -1.00
CA ALA A 319 5.14 13.34 -2.05
C ALA A 319 3.78 13.25 -2.73
N THR A 320 3.79 12.96 -4.02
CA THR A 320 2.64 12.91 -4.91
C THR A 320 2.75 11.71 -5.83
N ARG A 321 1.60 11.19 -6.26
CA ARG A 321 1.50 10.12 -7.25
C ARG A 321 1.48 10.75 -8.63
N GLU A 322 2.49 10.48 -9.44
CA GLU A 322 2.52 10.84 -10.85
C GLU A 322 2.38 9.61 -11.72
N ILE A 323 1.61 9.71 -12.80
CA ILE A 323 1.57 8.65 -13.81
C ILE A 323 2.43 9.08 -15.00
N TYR A 324 3.49 8.33 -15.25
CA TYR A 324 4.34 8.47 -16.43
C TYR A 324 4.16 7.27 -17.34
N ASN A 325 3.60 7.46 -18.55
CA ASN A 325 3.35 6.40 -19.53
C ASN A 325 2.59 5.19 -18.96
N GLY A 326 1.52 5.44 -18.20
CA GLY A 326 0.71 4.39 -17.57
C GLY A 326 1.36 3.70 -16.36
N LYS A 327 2.50 4.20 -15.88
CA LYS A 327 3.17 3.71 -14.67
C LYS A 327 3.12 4.76 -13.58
N GLU A 328 2.58 4.39 -12.42
CA GLU A 328 2.53 5.22 -11.23
C GLU A 328 3.91 5.29 -10.57
N VAL A 329 4.34 6.51 -10.27
CA VAL A 329 5.61 6.86 -9.63
C VAL A 329 5.31 7.83 -8.51
N MET A 330 5.84 7.58 -7.32
CA MET A 330 5.77 8.57 -6.24
C MET A 330 6.92 9.54 -6.40
N GLU A 331 6.65 10.84 -6.35
CA GLU A 331 7.67 11.87 -6.32
C GLU A 331 7.43 12.95 -5.27
N ASN A 332 8.49 13.49 -4.65
CA ASN A 332 8.41 14.73 -3.88
C ASN A 332 8.24 15.92 -4.82
N ALA A 333 7.19 16.70 -4.59
CA ALA A 333 6.94 17.97 -5.27
C ALA A 333 6.65 19.07 -4.23
N SER A 334 7.05 20.30 -4.53
CA SER A 334 6.63 21.46 -3.74
C SER A 334 5.24 21.88 -4.17
N PHE A 335 4.36 22.11 -3.19
CA PHE A 335 2.99 22.54 -3.39
C PHE A 335 2.77 23.89 -2.73
N ARG A 336 1.97 24.72 -3.40
CA ARG A 336 1.53 26.01 -2.86
C ARG A 336 0.74 25.78 -1.57
N THR A 337 0.86 26.71 -0.63
CA THR A 337 0.05 26.77 0.60
C THR A 337 -0.76 28.05 0.60
N TYR A 338 -1.95 28.02 1.16
CA TYR A 338 -2.87 29.16 1.16
C TYR A 338 -3.37 29.44 2.58
N SER A 339 -3.73 30.69 2.83
CA SER A 339 -4.25 31.10 4.13
C SER A 339 -5.65 30.53 4.38
N ASP A 340 -6.42 30.34 3.31
CA ASP A 340 -7.76 29.77 3.35
C ASP A 340 -8.13 29.06 2.03
N ILE A 341 -9.28 28.39 2.04
CA ILE A 341 -9.83 27.68 0.87
C ILE A 341 -10.15 28.61 -0.31
N LYS A 342 -10.53 29.87 -0.05
CA LYS A 342 -10.94 30.82 -1.10
C LYS A 342 -9.74 31.21 -1.95
N GLU A 343 -8.58 31.43 -1.33
CA GLU A 343 -7.32 31.69 -2.04
C GLU A 343 -6.97 30.55 -2.99
N SER A 344 -7.13 29.29 -2.56
CA SER A 344 -6.88 28.12 -3.40
C SER A 344 -7.84 28.01 -4.59
N PHE A 345 -9.12 28.31 -4.39
CA PHE A 345 -10.13 28.34 -5.46
C PHE A 345 -9.83 29.43 -6.50
N ILE A 346 -9.42 30.62 -6.04
CA ILE A 346 -9.03 31.71 -6.93
C ILE A 346 -7.74 31.38 -7.68
N ASP A 347 -6.74 30.80 -7.01
CA ASP A 347 -5.48 30.46 -7.66
C ASP A 347 -5.64 29.32 -8.67
N HIS A 348 -6.48 28.31 -8.37
CA HIS A 348 -6.88 27.30 -9.35
C HIS A 348 -7.54 27.92 -10.58
N ALA A 349 -8.43 28.89 -10.38
CA ALA A 349 -9.06 29.59 -11.49
C ALA A 349 -8.04 30.36 -12.34
N LYS A 350 -7.13 31.09 -11.70
CA LYS A 350 -6.04 31.79 -12.40
C LYS A 350 -5.09 30.83 -13.11
N PHE A 351 -4.81 29.67 -12.51
CA PHE A 351 -3.97 28.63 -13.08
C PHE A 351 -4.55 28.15 -14.43
N LEU A 352 -5.85 27.88 -14.48
CA LEU A 352 -6.54 27.44 -15.70
C LEU A 352 -6.77 28.59 -16.70
N ALA A 353 -7.27 29.72 -16.22
CA ALA A 353 -7.73 30.83 -17.07
C ALA A 353 -6.59 31.72 -17.60
N ILE A 354 -5.53 31.92 -16.82
CA ILE A 354 -4.56 33.00 -17.06
C ILE A 354 -3.15 32.43 -17.25
N GLN A 355 -2.68 31.64 -16.29
CA GLN A 355 -1.27 31.26 -16.18
C GLN A 355 -0.85 30.22 -17.24
N ASN A 356 -1.77 29.35 -17.67
CA ASN A 356 -1.45 28.23 -18.55
C ASN A 356 -2.23 28.30 -19.88
N PRO A 357 -1.63 28.83 -20.96
CA PRO A 357 -2.28 28.95 -22.27
C PRO A 357 -2.82 27.65 -22.86
N ARG A 358 -2.27 26.50 -22.46
CA ARG A 358 -2.69 25.17 -22.95
C ARG A 358 -4.17 24.86 -22.68
N TYR A 359 -4.77 25.46 -21.65
CA TYR A 359 -6.17 25.23 -21.28
C TYR A 359 -7.16 26.17 -21.99
N ARG A 360 -6.70 27.15 -22.77
CA ARG A 360 -7.58 28.16 -23.39
C ARG A 360 -8.69 27.54 -24.23
N LYS A 361 -8.44 26.42 -24.91
CA LYS A 361 -9.45 25.71 -25.71
C LYS A 361 -10.64 25.24 -24.86
N ALA A 362 -10.43 24.85 -23.60
CA ALA A 362 -11.51 24.41 -22.73
C ALA A 362 -12.57 25.51 -22.50
N PHE A 363 -12.18 26.79 -22.58
CA PHE A 363 -13.08 27.92 -22.38
C PHE A 363 -14.11 28.13 -23.50
N GLN A 364 -14.11 27.30 -24.55
CA GLN A 364 -15.26 27.20 -25.46
C GLN A 364 -16.49 26.57 -24.80
N TYR A 365 -16.27 25.78 -23.73
CA TYR A 365 -17.31 25.10 -22.94
C TYR A 365 -17.58 25.79 -21.58
N ALA A 366 -16.95 26.95 -21.34
CA ALA A 366 -17.06 27.74 -20.12
C ALA A 366 -18.35 28.59 -20.05
N GLN A 367 -18.67 29.12 -18.88
CA GLN A 367 -19.67 30.17 -18.70
C GLN A 367 -19.20 31.46 -19.40
N ASP A 368 -20.12 32.19 -20.03
CA ASP A 368 -19.79 33.51 -20.57
C ASP A 368 -19.63 34.53 -19.45
N ILE A 369 -18.57 35.31 -19.51
CA ILE A 369 -18.25 36.37 -18.54
C ILE A 369 -18.06 37.70 -19.26
N THR A 370 -18.42 38.79 -18.62
CA THR A 370 -18.34 40.14 -19.19
C THR A 370 -17.42 41.05 -18.35
N PRO A 371 -16.34 41.62 -18.92
CA PRO A 371 -15.86 41.42 -20.28
C PRO A 371 -15.23 40.03 -20.48
N ARG A 372 -15.45 39.40 -21.64
CA ARG A 372 -14.82 38.13 -21.99
C ARG A 372 -13.34 38.37 -22.28
N PRO A 373 -12.39 37.67 -21.62
CA PRO A 373 -10.97 37.83 -21.90
C PRO A 373 -10.65 37.58 -23.37
N SER A 374 -9.82 38.44 -23.96
CA SER A 374 -9.51 38.40 -25.41
C SER A 374 -8.80 37.13 -25.86
N TYR A 375 -8.18 36.40 -24.93
CA TYR A 375 -7.50 35.13 -25.15
C TYR A 375 -8.40 33.90 -24.95
N TYR A 376 -9.69 34.08 -24.63
CA TYR A 376 -10.68 32.99 -24.69
C TYR A 376 -11.15 32.77 -26.14
N PRO A 377 -11.64 31.57 -26.48
CA PRO A 377 -12.21 31.29 -27.79
C PRO A 377 -13.33 32.30 -28.12
N LYS A 378 -13.26 32.86 -29.33
CA LYS A 378 -14.17 33.93 -29.83
C LYS A 378 -15.49 33.37 -30.36
N ASP A 379 -15.47 32.13 -30.81
CA ASP A 379 -16.59 31.33 -31.28
C ASP A 379 -17.42 30.72 -30.14
N TYR A 380 -17.37 31.34 -28.96
CA TYR A 380 -18.20 30.93 -27.84
C TYR A 380 -19.68 30.99 -28.20
N ASN A 381 -20.40 29.93 -27.83
CA ASN A 381 -21.84 29.86 -27.88
C ASN A 381 -22.33 29.40 -26.51
N LYS A 382 -23.36 30.07 -25.95
CA LYS A 382 -23.96 29.67 -24.68
C LYS A 382 -24.46 28.22 -24.70
N ALA A 383 -24.87 27.72 -25.86
CA ALA A 383 -25.26 26.32 -26.05
C ALA A 383 -24.08 25.33 -25.89
N ASN A 384 -22.83 25.80 -25.93
CA ASN A 384 -21.64 24.97 -25.73
C ASN A 384 -21.24 24.83 -24.26
N TYR A 385 -21.91 25.53 -23.31
CA TYR A 385 -21.59 25.36 -21.89
C TYR A 385 -21.74 23.90 -21.51
N SER A 386 -20.62 23.27 -21.13
CA SER A 386 -20.58 21.85 -20.79
C SER A 386 -19.46 21.59 -19.79
N PRO A 387 -19.78 21.35 -18.51
CA PRO A 387 -18.78 20.99 -17.51
C PRO A 387 -17.98 19.73 -17.89
N LYS A 388 -18.64 18.74 -18.52
CA LYS A 388 -17.98 17.51 -18.95
C LYS A 388 -16.98 17.76 -20.08
N MET A 389 -17.38 18.47 -21.14
CA MET A 389 -16.46 18.77 -22.24
C MET A 389 -15.32 19.72 -21.80
N PHE A 390 -15.57 20.60 -20.82
CA PHE A 390 -14.52 21.39 -20.19
C PHE A 390 -13.45 20.50 -19.51
N LEU A 391 -13.88 19.50 -18.73
CA LEU A 391 -12.97 18.53 -18.09
C LEU A 391 -12.16 17.73 -19.11
N GLU A 392 -12.83 17.23 -20.16
CA GLU A 392 -12.18 16.50 -21.24
C GLU A 392 -11.09 17.36 -21.91
N ALA A 393 -11.41 18.61 -22.23
CA ALA A 393 -10.47 19.54 -22.85
C ALA A 393 -9.25 19.87 -21.96
N ILE A 394 -9.43 20.05 -20.64
CA ILE A 394 -8.27 20.27 -19.75
C ILE A 394 -7.46 18.99 -19.53
N LYS A 395 -8.10 17.81 -19.51
CA LYS A 395 -7.40 16.51 -19.43
C LYS A 395 -6.53 16.31 -20.68
N GLU A 396 -7.11 16.48 -21.87
CA GLU A 396 -6.39 16.41 -23.16
C GLU A 396 -5.21 17.41 -23.23
N ALA A 397 -5.35 18.57 -22.60
CA ALA A 397 -4.29 19.56 -22.47
C ALA A 397 -3.23 19.23 -21.38
N GLY A 398 -3.35 18.08 -20.71
CA GLY A 398 -2.38 17.59 -19.74
C GLY A 398 -2.59 18.11 -18.32
N TYR A 399 -3.84 18.32 -17.88
CA TYR A 399 -4.16 18.59 -16.47
C TYR A 399 -3.94 17.36 -15.58
N ALA A 400 -4.35 16.19 -16.05
CA ALA A 400 -4.22 14.91 -15.35
C ALA A 400 -3.76 13.82 -16.33
N THR A 401 -2.91 12.91 -15.83
CA THR A 401 -2.41 11.74 -16.57
C THR A 401 -3.23 10.48 -16.33
N ASP A 402 -4.16 10.52 -15.39
CA ASP A 402 -5.10 9.45 -15.09
C ASP A 402 -6.16 9.32 -16.19
N ASP A 403 -6.22 8.14 -16.81
CA ASP A 403 -7.15 7.88 -17.91
C ASP A 403 -8.62 7.99 -17.48
N GLU A 404 -8.91 7.68 -16.21
CA GLU A 404 -10.24 7.72 -15.61
C GLU A 404 -10.58 9.08 -14.98
N TYR A 405 -9.73 10.10 -15.14
CA TYR A 405 -9.89 11.39 -14.46
C TYR A 405 -11.28 12.01 -14.60
N VAL A 406 -11.80 12.09 -15.84
CA VAL A 406 -13.12 12.66 -16.13
C VAL A 406 -14.23 11.85 -15.44
N GLU A 407 -14.14 10.52 -15.48
CA GLU A 407 -15.13 9.63 -14.89
C GLU A 407 -15.10 9.65 -13.36
N LYS A 408 -13.91 9.82 -12.75
CA LYS A 408 -13.77 10.02 -11.29
C LYS A 408 -14.47 11.30 -10.84
N ILE A 409 -14.29 12.40 -11.57
CA ILE A 409 -15.00 13.66 -11.30
C ILE A 409 -16.52 13.51 -11.54
N ALA A 410 -16.92 12.84 -12.63
CA ALA A 410 -18.34 12.57 -12.89
C ALA A 410 -18.99 11.71 -11.80
N SER A 411 -18.24 10.75 -11.24
CA SER A 411 -18.69 9.98 -10.07
C SER A 411 -18.89 10.86 -8.83
N VAL A 412 -18.05 11.88 -8.62
CA VAL A 412 -18.27 12.87 -7.56
C VAL A 412 -19.57 13.62 -7.79
N TRP A 413 -19.84 14.09 -9.01
CA TRP A 413 -21.09 14.79 -9.32
C TRP A 413 -22.31 13.92 -9.01
N LYS A 414 -22.32 12.68 -9.52
CA LYS A 414 -23.39 11.72 -9.30
C LYS A 414 -23.59 11.40 -7.81
N THR A 415 -22.51 11.21 -7.06
CA THR A 415 -22.57 10.85 -5.63
C THR A 415 -23.11 11.98 -4.76
N ASN A 416 -23.04 13.23 -5.23
CA ASN A 416 -23.45 14.41 -4.48
C ASN A 416 -24.62 15.14 -5.15
N ASP A 417 -25.36 14.46 -6.03
CA ASP A 417 -26.54 14.97 -6.73
C ASP A 417 -26.31 16.34 -7.41
N ILE A 418 -25.11 16.55 -7.97
CA ILE A 418 -24.78 17.74 -8.74
C ILE A 418 -25.38 17.59 -10.13
N GLU A 419 -26.27 18.51 -10.50
CA GLU A 419 -26.80 18.59 -11.86
C GLU A 419 -25.73 19.08 -12.84
N VAL A 420 -25.51 18.27 -13.87
CA VAL A 420 -24.59 18.56 -14.98
C VAL A 420 -25.45 18.53 -16.23
N ALA A 421 -25.56 19.69 -16.88
CA ALA A 421 -26.41 19.93 -18.05
C ALA A 421 -25.93 19.16 -19.29
#